data_AF-A0A382ZHK0-F1
#
_entry.id   AF-A0A382ZHK0-F1
#
_cell.length_a   1.000
_cell.length_b   1.000
_cell.length_c   1.000
_cell.angle_alpha   90.00
_cell.angle_beta   90.00
_cell.angle_gamma   90.00
#
_symmetry.space_group_name_H-M   'P 1'
#
loop_
_entity.id
_entity.type
_entity.pdbx_description
1 polymer ?
#
loop_
_entity_poly.entity_id
_entity_poly.type
_entity_poly.pdbx_seq_one_letter_code
_entity_poly.pdbx_strand_id
1 'polypeptide(L)'
;MADPNLLVGLETGDDAAVYKLNQDIGLVFTVDFFPPVVDDPFSFGQIAAANALSDVYAMGAQPLFGLNIVGFPAELPKDILGDILKGGYTKAQEAGCLIAGGHTIDDKEPKYGMAVIGIVKPGEEITKSGAKPGDKLILTKPLGTGIITTAAKQGQCSPKLINSTIKLMATLNSTASKSMVKIGVNAATDVTGFGLIGHLSSM
;
A
#
# COMPACT_ATOMS: atom_id res chain seq x y z
N MET A 1 -18.28 -20.27 5.31
CA MET A 1 -19.09 -20.41 4.08
C MET A 1 -18.30 -19.73 2.98
N ALA A 2 -17.97 -20.43 1.91
CA ALA A 2 -17.32 -19.83 0.76
C ALA A 2 -18.41 -19.26 -0.16
N ASP A 3 -18.47 -17.94 -0.29
CA ASP A 3 -19.29 -17.27 -1.31
C ASP A 3 -18.55 -17.38 -2.65
N PRO A 4 -19.15 -17.93 -3.72
CA PRO A 4 -18.50 -18.10 -5.02
C PRO A 4 -18.08 -16.78 -5.68
N ASN A 5 -18.58 -15.64 -5.19
CA ASN A 5 -18.15 -14.32 -5.67
C ASN A 5 -16.85 -13.83 -5.02
N LEU A 6 -16.38 -14.45 -3.93
CA LEU A 6 -15.07 -14.16 -3.36
C LEU A 6 -14.00 -14.88 -4.20
N LEU A 7 -13.39 -14.15 -5.14
CA LEU A 7 -12.39 -14.68 -6.07
C LEU A 7 -11.03 -14.88 -5.40
N VAL A 8 -10.64 -13.94 -4.55
CA VAL A 8 -9.40 -13.94 -3.77
C VAL A 8 -9.75 -13.59 -2.35
N GLY A 9 -9.31 -14.43 -1.40
CA GLY A 9 -9.66 -14.28 0.01
C GLY A 9 -8.60 -14.89 0.93
N LEU A 10 -8.98 -15.19 2.17
CA LEU A 10 -8.05 -15.72 3.17
C LEU A 10 -7.40 -17.05 2.75
N GLU A 11 -8.10 -17.86 1.94
CA GLU A 11 -7.61 -19.17 1.50
C GLU A 11 -6.44 -19.05 0.49
N THR A 12 -6.42 -18.00 -0.31
CA THR A 12 -5.34 -17.72 -1.28
C THR A 12 -4.26 -16.82 -0.68
N GLY A 13 -4.60 -16.01 0.33
CA GLY A 13 -3.65 -15.22 1.12
C GLY A 13 -2.88 -14.17 0.33
N ASP A 14 -3.50 -13.60 -0.71
CA ASP A 14 -2.91 -12.58 -1.60
C ASP A 14 -2.86 -11.18 -0.97
N ASP A 15 -2.30 -10.21 -1.68
CA ASP A 15 -2.10 -8.85 -1.16
C ASP A 15 -3.42 -8.11 -0.86
N ALA A 16 -4.50 -8.43 -1.59
CA ALA A 16 -5.83 -7.89 -1.33
C ALA A 16 -6.94 -8.90 -1.63
N ALA A 17 -8.10 -8.73 -0.99
CA ALA A 17 -9.27 -9.53 -1.28
C ALA A 17 -9.93 -9.04 -2.58
N VAL A 18 -10.45 -9.97 -3.39
CA VAL A 18 -11.18 -9.66 -4.63
C VAL A 18 -12.58 -10.26 -4.57
N TYR A 19 -13.59 -9.40 -4.66
CA TYR A 19 -15.00 -9.81 -4.66
C TYR A 19 -15.68 -9.41 -5.98
N LYS A 20 -16.22 -10.39 -6.68
CA LYS A 20 -16.95 -10.22 -7.94
C LYS A 20 -18.32 -9.61 -7.68
N LEU A 21 -18.54 -8.38 -8.15
CA LEU A 21 -19.84 -7.74 -8.08
C LEU A 21 -20.75 -8.17 -9.25
N ASN A 22 -20.19 -8.27 -10.45
CA ASN A 22 -20.86 -8.78 -11.65
C ASN A 22 -19.82 -9.31 -12.65
N GLN A 23 -20.17 -9.51 -13.92
CA GLN A 23 -19.24 -10.05 -14.93
C GLN A 23 -18.12 -9.07 -15.32
N ASP A 24 -18.35 -7.76 -15.16
CA ASP A 24 -17.43 -6.72 -15.61
C ASP A 24 -16.68 -6.05 -14.46
N ILE A 25 -17.20 -6.14 -13.23
CA ILE A 25 -16.68 -5.43 -12.06
C ILE A 25 -16.36 -6.42 -10.93
N GLY A 26 -15.09 -6.46 -10.57
CA GLY A 26 -14.56 -7.01 -9.33
C GLY A 26 -14.05 -5.88 -8.44
N LEU A 27 -14.35 -5.95 -7.15
CA LEU A 27 -13.90 -5.02 -6.14
C LEU A 27 -12.65 -5.59 -5.46
N VAL A 28 -11.59 -4.79 -5.39
CA VAL A 28 -10.37 -5.12 -4.66
C VAL A 28 -10.40 -4.38 -3.33
N PHE A 29 -10.24 -5.09 -2.22
CA PHE A 29 -10.27 -4.54 -0.87
C PHE A 29 -8.96 -4.81 -0.15
N THR A 30 -8.33 -3.75 0.33
CA THR A 30 -7.20 -3.84 1.25
C THR A 30 -7.35 -2.85 2.40
N VAL A 31 -6.61 -3.09 3.47
CA VAL A 31 -6.48 -2.17 4.59
C VAL A 31 -5.06 -2.25 5.14
N ASP A 32 -4.41 -1.10 5.28
CA ASP A 32 -3.07 -1.04 5.82
C ASP A 32 -2.85 0.26 6.61
N PHE A 33 -2.30 0.14 7.82
CA PHE A 33 -2.01 1.25 8.72
C PHE A 33 -0.90 0.87 9.71
N PHE A 34 -0.01 1.82 10.03
CA PHE A 34 1.17 1.55 10.84
C PHE A 34 1.67 2.81 11.58
N PRO A 35 2.56 2.66 12.59
CA PRO A 35 3.18 3.78 13.28
C PRO A 35 4.17 4.59 12.41
N PRO A 36 4.53 5.84 12.79
CA PRO A 36 5.47 6.65 12.04
C PRO A 36 6.80 5.96 11.70
N VAL A 37 7.12 5.97 10.41
CA VAL A 37 8.43 5.52 9.87
C VAL A 37 9.41 6.67 9.67
N VAL A 38 8.92 7.91 9.73
CA VAL A 38 9.69 9.16 9.59
C VAL A 38 9.09 10.23 10.51
N ASP A 39 9.88 11.24 10.85
CA ASP A 39 9.48 12.27 11.83
C ASP A 39 8.57 13.35 11.23
N ASP A 40 8.70 13.65 9.94
CA ASP A 40 7.87 14.64 9.25
C ASP A 40 6.43 14.11 9.07
N PRO A 41 5.40 14.72 9.71
CA PRO A 41 4.05 14.17 9.72
C PRO A 41 3.43 14.12 8.31
N PHE A 42 3.69 15.14 7.49
CA PHE A 42 3.20 15.19 6.11
C PHE A 42 3.80 14.06 5.25
N SER A 43 5.12 13.85 5.34
CA SER A 43 5.79 12.75 4.65
C SER A 43 5.30 11.39 5.13
N PHE A 44 5.09 11.23 6.45
CA PHE A 44 4.51 10.00 6.99
C PHE A 44 3.12 9.72 6.39
N GLY A 45 2.25 10.73 6.32
CA GLY A 45 0.96 10.64 5.66
C GLY A 45 1.06 10.18 4.20
N GLN A 46 1.99 10.75 3.43
CA GLN A 46 2.24 10.34 2.04
C GLN A 46 2.70 8.88 1.93
N ILE A 47 3.60 8.44 2.82
CA ILE A 47 4.13 7.08 2.81
C ILE A 47 3.05 6.07 3.17
N ALA A 48 2.29 6.31 4.24
CA ALA A 48 1.20 5.45 4.67
C ALA A 48 0.13 5.29 3.59
N ALA A 49 -0.24 6.40 2.92
CA ALA A 49 -1.19 6.34 1.82
C ALA A 49 -0.64 5.58 0.61
N ALA A 50 0.63 5.81 0.23
CA ALA A 50 1.26 5.09 -0.87
C ALA A 50 1.35 3.57 -0.60
N ASN A 51 1.60 3.18 0.65
CA ASN A 51 1.63 1.79 1.09
C ASN A 51 0.24 1.16 1.03
N ALA A 52 -0.80 1.78 1.61
CA ALA A 52 -2.16 1.23 1.57
C ALA A 52 -2.75 1.14 0.14
N LEU A 53 -2.30 2.00 -0.78
CA LEU A 53 -2.66 1.90 -2.21
C LEU A 53 -1.89 0.79 -2.94
N SER A 54 -0.79 0.31 -2.37
CA SER A 54 0.16 -0.59 -3.02
C SER A 54 -0.45 -1.96 -3.33
N ASP A 55 -1.22 -2.54 -2.41
CA ASP A 55 -1.84 -3.86 -2.63
C ASP A 55 -2.84 -3.82 -3.79
N VAL A 56 -3.60 -2.72 -3.92
CA VAL A 56 -4.50 -2.54 -5.07
C VAL A 56 -3.72 -2.54 -6.38
N TYR A 57 -2.57 -1.86 -6.40
CA TYR A 57 -1.68 -1.88 -7.55
C TYR A 57 -1.07 -3.26 -7.81
N ALA A 58 -0.71 -4.01 -6.76
CA ALA A 58 -0.17 -5.37 -6.85
C ALA A 58 -1.16 -6.36 -7.47
N MET A 59 -2.46 -6.18 -7.21
CA MET A 59 -3.52 -6.95 -7.86
C MET A 59 -3.80 -6.54 -9.31
N GLY A 60 -3.08 -5.56 -9.87
CA GLY A 60 -3.35 -5.02 -11.20
C GLY A 60 -4.60 -4.14 -11.28
N ALA A 61 -5.14 -3.72 -10.14
CA ALA A 61 -6.38 -2.97 -10.05
C ALA A 61 -6.16 -1.45 -10.02
N GLN A 62 -7.22 -0.70 -10.32
CA GLN A 62 -7.24 0.75 -10.23
C GLN A 62 -7.87 1.19 -8.90
N PRO A 63 -7.17 1.95 -8.03
CA PRO A 63 -7.78 2.54 -6.85
C PRO A 63 -8.97 3.45 -7.21
N LEU A 64 -10.05 3.36 -6.43
CA LEU A 64 -11.28 4.12 -6.61
C LEU A 64 -11.51 5.09 -5.44
N PHE A 65 -11.60 4.59 -4.22
CA PHE A 65 -11.71 5.41 -3.02
C PHE A 65 -11.11 4.73 -1.79
N GLY A 66 -10.83 5.52 -0.75
CA GLY A 66 -10.31 5.06 0.53
C GLY A 66 -10.95 5.75 1.73
N LEU A 67 -10.82 5.09 2.88
CA LEU A 67 -11.26 5.58 4.18
C LEU A 67 -10.06 5.63 5.12
N ASN A 68 -9.85 6.77 5.76
CA ASN A 68 -8.74 6.96 6.70
C ASN A 68 -8.95 6.10 7.95
N ILE A 69 -7.87 5.48 8.43
CA ILE A 69 -7.81 4.80 9.72
C ILE A 69 -6.75 5.51 10.55
N VAL A 70 -7.17 6.06 11.68
CA VAL A 70 -6.32 6.91 12.53
C VAL A 70 -6.40 6.43 13.98
N GLY A 71 -5.25 6.11 14.56
CA GLY A 71 -5.04 6.13 16.00
C GLY A 71 -4.16 7.32 16.33
N PHE A 72 -4.60 8.23 17.20
CA PHE A 72 -3.82 9.44 17.50
C PHE A 72 -3.97 9.84 18.96
N PRO A 73 -2.86 10.12 19.69
CA PRO A 73 -2.93 10.50 21.09
C PRO A 73 -3.64 11.85 21.26
N ALA A 74 -4.66 11.90 22.11
CA ALA A 74 -5.42 13.12 22.38
C ALA A 74 -4.56 14.27 22.94
N GLU A 75 -3.44 13.96 23.58
CA GLU A 75 -2.48 14.92 24.13
C GLU A 75 -1.57 15.57 23.08
N LEU A 76 -1.43 14.99 21.89
CA LEU A 76 -0.59 15.56 20.84
C LEU A 76 -1.31 16.73 20.11
N PRO A 77 -0.55 17.73 19.64
CA PRO A 77 -1.11 18.83 18.86
C PRO A 77 -1.88 18.33 17.64
N LYS A 78 -3.12 18.81 17.47
CA LYS A 78 -4.00 18.43 16.34
C LYS A 78 -3.44 18.80 14.97
N ASP A 79 -2.57 19.81 14.91
CA ASP A 79 -1.92 20.23 13.66
C ASP A 79 -1.03 19.11 13.08
N ILE A 80 -0.41 18.30 13.95
CA ILE A 80 0.35 17.10 13.51
C ILE A 80 -0.58 16.14 12.78
N LEU A 81 -1.75 15.84 13.35
CA LEU A 81 -2.75 15.00 12.67
C LEU A 81 -3.22 15.64 11.36
N GLY A 82 -3.43 16.96 11.35
CA GLY A 82 -3.76 17.72 10.14
C GLY A 82 -2.74 17.52 9.03
N ASP A 83 -1.45 17.59 9.34
CA ASP A 83 -0.37 17.39 8.39
C ASP A 83 -0.29 15.94 7.88
N ILE A 84 -0.49 14.94 8.75
CA ILE A 84 -0.57 13.52 8.34
C ILE A 84 -1.70 13.32 7.33
N LEU A 85 -2.91 13.79 7.67
CA LEU A 85 -4.08 13.66 6.81
C LEU A 85 -3.89 14.40 5.48
N LYS A 86 -3.27 15.58 5.51
CA LYS A 86 -2.93 16.34 4.31
C LYS A 86 -1.94 15.58 3.43
N GLY A 87 -0.91 14.98 4.02
CA GLY A 87 0.04 14.11 3.32
C GLY A 87 -0.67 12.97 2.61
N GLY A 88 -1.49 12.22 3.35
CA GLY A 88 -2.26 11.11 2.79
C GLY A 88 -3.21 11.54 1.68
N TYR A 89 -3.93 12.64 1.87
CA TYR A 89 -4.83 13.22 0.88
C TYR A 89 -4.10 13.58 -0.43
N THR A 90 -2.94 14.24 -0.36
CA THR A 90 -2.17 14.59 -1.57
C THR A 90 -1.75 13.36 -2.37
N LYS A 91 -1.41 12.27 -1.67
CA LYS A 91 -1.00 11.02 -2.31
C LYS A 91 -2.19 10.26 -2.91
N ALA A 92 -3.34 10.24 -2.22
CA ALA A 92 -4.57 9.67 -2.75
C ALA A 92 -5.03 10.43 -4.02
N GLN A 93 -4.94 11.77 -4.01
CA GLN A 93 -5.23 12.58 -5.18
C GLN A 93 -4.31 12.26 -6.38
N GLU A 94 -3.01 12.08 -6.15
CA GLU A 94 -2.06 11.63 -7.18
C GLU A 94 -2.43 10.26 -7.77
N ALA A 95 -3.00 9.37 -6.97
CA ALA A 95 -3.49 8.05 -7.39
C ALA A 95 -4.83 8.10 -8.13
N GLY A 96 -5.51 9.24 -8.17
CA GLY A 96 -6.91 9.34 -8.62
C GLY A 96 -7.90 8.66 -7.65
N CYS A 97 -7.50 8.43 -6.40
CA CYS A 97 -8.28 7.79 -5.36
C CYS A 97 -8.99 8.86 -4.50
N LEU A 98 -10.30 8.74 -4.34
CA LEU A 98 -11.09 9.65 -3.51
C LEU A 98 -10.96 9.29 -2.03
N ILE A 99 -10.77 10.26 -1.14
CA ILE A 99 -10.91 10.03 0.30
C ILE A 99 -12.36 10.31 0.70
N ALA A 100 -13.08 9.27 1.11
CA ALA A 100 -14.52 9.31 1.37
C ALA A 100 -14.89 9.43 2.86
N GLY A 101 -13.91 9.66 3.72
CA GLY A 101 -14.09 9.77 5.17
C GLY A 101 -13.05 8.94 5.92
N GLY A 102 -13.44 8.41 7.07
CA GLY A 102 -12.58 7.58 7.91
C GLY A 102 -13.06 7.49 9.34
N HIS A 103 -12.23 6.89 10.18
CA HIS A 103 -12.44 6.80 11.61
C HIS A 103 -11.17 7.15 12.39
N THR A 104 -11.36 7.82 13.52
CA THR A 104 -10.28 8.23 14.41
C THR A 104 -10.58 7.77 15.82
N ILE A 105 -9.60 7.13 16.44
CA ILE A 105 -9.64 6.71 17.83
C ILE A 105 -8.49 7.35 18.62
N ASP A 106 -8.69 7.50 19.92
CA ASP A 106 -7.60 7.81 20.85
C ASP A 106 -6.68 6.60 20.99
N ASP A 107 -5.37 6.81 20.86
CA ASP A 107 -4.35 5.77 20.94
C ASP A 107 -3.05 6.37 21.47
N LYS A 108 -2.29 5.62 22.26
CA LYS A 108 -1.02 6.08 22.85
C LYS A 108 0.07 6.37 21.83
N GLU A 109 0.01 5.72 20.67
CA GLU A 109 0.99 5.93 19.60
C GLU A 109 0.26 6.31 18.31
N PRO A 110 0.73 7.37 17.59
CA PRO A 110 0.20 7.71 16.29
C PRO A 110 0.25 6.51 15.35
N LYS A 111 -0.85 6.23 14.65
CA LYS A 111 -0.98 5.23 13.59
C LYS A 111 -1.85 5.82 12.51
N TYR A 112 -1.43 5.68 11.27
CA TYR A 112 -2.19 6.17 10.14
C TYR A 112 -2.10 5.21 8.97
N GLY A 113 -3.19 5.15 8.20
CA GLY A 113 -3.30 4.37 6.99
C GLY A 113 -4.70 4.47 6.41
N MET A 114 -5.03 3.57 5.50
CA MET A 114 -6.30 3.61 4.78
C MET A 114 -6.84 2.20 4.54
N ALA A 115 -8.15 2.06 4.61
CA ALA A 115 -8.85 1.01 3.88
C ALA A 115 -9.07 1.53 2.45
N VAL A 116 -8.68 0.74 1.44
CA VAL A 116 -8.74 1.14 0.03
C VAL A 116 -9.61 0.16 -0.75
N ILE A 117 -10.45 0.72 -1.60
CA ILE A 117 -11.25 -0.01 -2.58
C ILE A 117 -10.73 0.32 -3.97
N GLY A 118 -10.38 -0.71 -4.71
CA GLY A 118 -10.05 -0.67 -6.12
C GLY A 118 -11.06 -1.42 -6.97
N ILE A 119 -10.91 -1.29 -8.27
CA ILE A 119 -11.71 -2.02 -9.26
C ILE A 119 -10.80 -2.75 -10.24
N VAL A 120 -11.21 -3.95 -10.60
CA VAL A 120 -10.58 -4.79 -11.61
C VAL A 120 -11.68 -5.53 -12.37
N LYS A 121 -11.41 -5.96 -13.59
CA LYS A 121 -12.33 -6.85 -14.29
C LYS A 121 -12.10 -8.28 -13.78
N PRO A 122 -13.16 -9.03 -13.41
CA PRO A 122 -13.00 -10.40 -12.93
C PRO A 122 -12.25 -11.29 -13.94
N GLY A 123 -11.21 -11.99 -13.46
CA GLY A 123 -10.29 -12.79 -14.26
C GLY A 123 -9.09 -12.02 -14.83
N GLU A 124 -9.01 -10.71 -14.61
CA GLU A 124 -7.86 -9.86 -14.96
C GLU A 124 -7.05 -9.44 -13.72
N GLU A 125 -7.47 -9.82 -12.51
CA GLU A 125 -6.66 -9.69 -11.30
C GLU A 125 -5.36 -10.50 -11.40
N ILE A 126 -4.28 -9.91 -10.89
CA ILE A 126 -2.96 -10.55 -10.83
C ILE A 126 -2.75 -11.06 -9.41
N THR A 127 -2.48 -12.35 -9.26
CA THR A 127 -2.26 -13.00 -7.98
C THR A 127 -0.79 -13.35 -7.81
N LYS A 128 -0.30 -13.41 -6.58
CA LYS A 128 1.09 -13.86 -6.34
C LYS A 128 1.30 -15.35 -6.65
N SER A 129 0.24 -16.15 -6.53
CA SER A 129 0.23 -17.60 -6.79
C SER A 129 0.28 -17.99 -8.27
N GLY A 130 0.20 -17.02 -9.19
CA GLY A 130 0.21 -17.27 -10.63
C GLY A 130 1.59 -17.57 -11.21
N ALA A 131 2.67 -17.49 -10.43
CA ALA A 131 4.05 -17.63 -10.88
C ALA A 131 4.32 -19.03 -11.45
N LYS A 132 5.16 -19.10 -12.49
CA LYS A 132 5.45 -20.34 -13.22
C LYS A 132 6.96 -20.57 -13.38
N PRO A 133 7.42 -21.84 -13.41
CA PRO A 133 8.80 -22.14 -13.77
C PRO A 133 9.18 -21.51 -15.11
N GLY A 134 10.28 -20.74 -15.11
CA GLY A 134 10.75 -20.00 -16.27
C GLY A 134 10.50 -18.49 -16.21
N ASP A 135 9.63 -18.02 -15.31
CA ASP A 135 9.40 -16.60 -15.07
C ASP A 135 10.68 -15.87 -14.63
N LYS A 136 10.73 -14.56 -14.91
CA LYS A 136 11.81 -13.67 -14.50
C LYS A 136 11.35 -12.78 -13.35
N LEU A 137 12.20 -12.65 -12.34
CA LEU A 137 11.94 -11.75 -11.21
C LEU A 137 12.35 -10.31 -11.59
N ILE A 138 11.42 -9.38 -11.42
CA ILE A 138 11.61 -7.96 -11.68
C ILE A 138 11.27 -7.19 -10.40
N LEU A 139 12.15 -6.27 -10.00
CA LEU A 139 11.94 -5.40 -8.85
C LEU A 139 11.91 -3.94 -9.30
N THR A 140 10.89 -3.21 -8.89
CA THR A 140 10.62 -1.84 -9.39
C THR A 140 11.12 -0.74 -8.45
N LYS A 141 11.49 -1.07 -7.22
CA LYS A 141 12.09 -0.16 -6.23
C LYS A 141 13.29 -0.81 -5.54
N PRO A 142 14.38 -0.07 -5.25
CA PRO A 142 15.52 -0.62 -4.53
C PRO A 142 15.15 -0.99 -3.10
N LEU A 143 15.91 -1.94 -2.53
CA LEU A 143 15.75 -2.40 -1.15
C LEU A 143 16.46 -1.48 -0.15
N GLY A 144 16.21 -1.71 1.15
CA GLY A 144 16.99 -1.12 2.24
C GLY A 144 16.33 0.05 2.97
N THR A 145 15.06 0.36 2.68
CA THR A 145 14.30 1.44 3.34
C THR A 145 14.30 1.29 4.87
N GLY A 146 14.03 0.08 5.38
CA GLY A 146 14.04 -0.21 6.82
C GLY A 146 15.38 0.01 7.51
N ILE A 147 16.50 -0.29 6.82
CA ILE A 147 17.85 -0.03 7.35
C ILE A 147 18.08 1.48 7.44
N ILE A 148 17.69 2.22 6.39
CA ILE A 148 17.87 3.67 6.32
C ILE A 148 17.02 4.39 7.37
N THR A 149 15.74 4.00 7.54
CA THR A 149 14.87 4.59 8.56
C THR A 149 15.36 4.26 9.98
N THR A 150 15.90 3.07 10.21
CA THR A 150 16.52 2.70 11.50
C THR A 150 17.75 3.56 11.79
N ALA A 151 18.65 3.72 10.81
CA ALA A 151 19.81 4.60 10.95
C ALA A 151 19.39 6.05 11.19
N ALA A 152 18.33 6.52 10.53
CA ALA A 152 17.80 7.87 10.74
C ALA A 152 17.26 8.07 12.17
N LYS A 153 16.51 7.10 12.70
CA LYS A 153 16.05 7.11 14.10
C LYS A 153 17.20 7.17 15.12
N GLN A 154 18.38 6.67 14.76
CA GLN A 154 19.59 6.72 15.59
C GLN A 154 20.48 7.95 15.32
N GLY A 155 20.06 8.88 14.45
CA GLY A 155 20.87 10.04 14.07
C GLY A 155 22.10 9.69 13.21
N GLN A 156 22.15 8.50 12.62
CA GLN A 156 23.28 7.98 11.83
C GLN A 156 23.04 8.03 10.31
N CYS A 157 21.97 8.69 9.86
CA CYS A 157 21.64 8.82 8.45
C CYS A 157 21.85 10.26 7.95
N SER A 158 22.47 10.41 6.78
CA SER A 158 22.59 11.74 6.15
C SER A 158 21.22 12.28 5.73
N PRO A 159 20.96 13.60 5.84
CA PRO A 159 19.71 14.22 5.38
C PRO A 159 19.38 13.93 3.91
N LYS A 160 20.41 13.87 3.05
CA LYS A 160 20.26 13.56 1.62
C LYS A 160 19.70 12.14 1.41
N LEU A 161 20.20 11.17 2.17
CA LEU A 161 19.80 9.77 2.04
C LEU A 161 18.36 9.59 2.52
N ILE A 162 18.02 10.05 3.73
CA ILE A 162 16.65 9.91 4.25
C ILE A 162 15.62 10.65 3.38
N ASN A 163 15.93 11.85 2.86
CA ASN A 163 15.04 12.57 1.95
C ASN A 163 14.81 11.82 0.64
N SER A 164 15.83 11.13 0.12
CA SER A 164 15.69 10.31 -1.07
C SER A 164 14.86 9.05 -0.79
N THR A 165 15.02 8.45 0.39
CA THR A 165 14.24 7.30 0.85
C THR A 165 12.78 7.65 1.10
N ILE A 166 12.48 8.82 1.68
CA ILE A 166 11.11 9.35 1.83
C ILE A 166 10.42 9.45 0.47
N LYS A 167 11.08 10.06 -0.52
CA LYS A 167 10.55 10.18 -1.89
C LYS A 167 10.28 8.81 -2.51
N LEU A 168 11.19 7.85 -2.30
CA LEU A 168 11.04 6.49 -2.80
C LEU A 168 9.83 5.79 -2.17
N MET A 169 9.69 5.84 -0.85
CA MET A 169 8.57 5.23 -0.12
C MET A 169 7.23 5.88 -0.50
N ALA A 170 7.21 7.20 -0.72
CA ALA A 170 6.01 7.92 -1.15
C ALA A 170 5.68 7.76 -2.65
N THR A 171 6.52 7.10 -3.45
CA THR A 171 6.26 6.88 -4.89
C THR A 171 5.16 5.83 -5.06
N LEU A 172 4.10 6.14 -5.81
CA LEU A 172 3.03 5.18 -6.10
C LEU A 172 3.52 4.04 -7.01
N ASN A 173 2.96 2.85 -6.83
CA ASN A 173 3.19 1.70 -7.72
C ASN A 173 2.34 1.73 -9.01
N SER A 174 1.68 2.84 -9.32
CA SER A 174 0.75 2.97 -10.46
C SER A 174 1.41 2.68 -11.81
N THR A 175 2.61 3.19 -12.06
CA THR A 175 3.35 2.93 -13.31
C THR A 175 3.78 1.47 -13.42
N ALA A 176 4.20 0.86 -12.31
CA ALA A 176 4.56 -0.56 -12.26
C ALA A 176 3.32 -1.43 -12.56
N SER A 177 2.19 -1.14 -11.90
CA SER A 177 0.92 -1.83 -12.11
C SER A 177 0.42 -1.74 -13.56
N LYS A 178 0.40 -0.53 -14.14
CA LYS A 178 0.03 -0.37 -15.56
C LYS A 178 0.96 -1.14 -16.51
N SER A 179 2.26 -1.18 -16.19
CA SER A 179 3.25 -1.89 -17.01
C SER A 179 3.06 -3.41 -16.91
N MET A 180 2.86 -3.95 -15.71
CA MET A 180 2.70 -5.39 -15.52
C MET A 180 1.38 -5.91 -16.12
N VAL A 181 0.29 -5.14 -16.01
CA VAL A 181 -1.00 -5.46 -16.65
C VAL A 181 -0.84 -5.45 -18.18
N LYS A 182 -0.19 -4.43 -18.74
CA LYS A 182 0.04 -4.33 -20.20
C LYS A 182 0.89 -5.47 -20.74
N ILE A 183 1.88 -5.93 -19.98
CA ILE A 183 2.78 -7.04 -20.37
C ILE A 183 2.05 -8.39 -20.22
N GLY A 184 1.08 -8.49 -19.31
CA GLY A 184 0.41 -9.75 -18.97
C GLY A 184 1.31 -10.65 -18.13
N VAL A 185 1.81 -10.14 -17.01
CA VAL A 185 2.63 -10.95 -16.08
C VAL A 185 1.82 -12.10 -15.47
N ASN A 186 2.50 -13.19 -15.13
CA ASN A 186 1.87 -14.34 -14.50
C ASN A 186 1.54 -14.10 -13.02
N ALA A 187 2.39 -13.34 -12.31
CA ALA A 187 2.22 -13.02 -10.91
C ALA A 187 2.86 -11.67 -10.55
N ALA A 188 2.36 -11.08 -9.47
CA ALA A 188 2.90 -9.87 -8.88
C ALA A 188 2.65 -9.88 -7.37
N THR A 189 3.48 -9.14 -6.65
CA THR A 189 3.29 -8.76 -5.24
C THR A 189 4.16 -7.53 -4.96
N ASP A 190 3.93 -6.83 -3.86
CA ASP A 190 4.72 -5.69 -3.45
C ASP A 190 5.60 -5.97 -2.23
N VAL A 191 6.87 -5.52 -2.31
CA VAL A 191 7.84 -5.83 -1.26
C VAL A 191 7.71 -4.84 -0.10
N THR A 192 7.06 -5.28 0.97
CA THR A 192 6.78 -4.51 2.20
C THR A 192 7.49 -5.09 3.44
N GLY A 193 6.83 -5.15 4.60
CA GLY A 193 7.41 -5.43 5.92
C GLY A 193 8.05 -6.82 6.07
N PHE A 194 7.64 -7.81 5.28
CA PHE A 194 8.26 -9.14 5.27
C PHE A 194 9.61 -9.20 4.55
N GLY A 195 9.98 -8.13 3.85
CA GLY A 195 11.19 -8.06 3.04
C GLY A 195 11.10 -8.94 1.77
N LEU A 196 12.13 -8.82 0.92
CA LEU A 196 12.14 -9.48 -0.40
C LEU A 196 12.00 -11.00 -0.30
N ILE A 197 12.75 -11.63 0.61
CA ILE A 197 12.76 -13.10 0.75
C ILE A 197 11.40 -13.59 1.27
N GLY A 198 10.79 -12.89 2.21
CA GLY A 198 9.47 -13.25 2.74
C GLY A 198 8.41 -13.24 1.65
N HIS A 199 8.36 -12.16 0.86
CA HIS A 199 7.43 -12.03 -0.26
C HIS A 199 7.66 -13.08 -1.35
N LEU A 200 8.92 -13.28 -1.77
CA LEU A 200 9.27 -14.32 -2.76
C LEU A 200 8.96 -15.74 -2.27
N SER A 201 8.99 -16.01 -0.96
CA SER A 201 8.67 -17.34 -0.43
C SER A 201 7.18 -17.67 -0.51
N SER A 202 6.33 -16.67 -0.74
CA SER A 202 4.88 -16.82 -0.87
C SER A 202 4.38 -16.81 -2.33
N MET A 203 5.30 -16.77 -3.29
CA MET A 203 5.05 -16.83 -4.74
C MET A 203 5.26 -18.22 -5.31
#